data_AF-A0A2D7UYP1-F1
#
_entry.id   AF-A0A2D7UYP1-F1
#
_cell.length_a   1.000
_cell.length_b   1.000
_cell.length_c   1.000
_cell.angle_alpha   90.00
_cell.angle_beta   90.00
_cell.angle_gamma   90.00
#
_symmetry.space_group_name_H-M   'P 1'
#
loop_
_entity.id
_entity.type
_entity.pdbx_description
1 polymer ?
#
loop_
_entity_poly.entity_id
_entity_poly.type
_entity_poly.pdbx_seq_one_letter_code
_entity_poly.pdbx_strand_id
1 'polypeptide(L)'
;MENRTYEERHNAALEIFDAFMGGTVAEPERGARAFRRQHGALGSFAFDVVMGDVWSRPQLSRRDRSLIVISVLATIGSTEELSLHTQVGLNNGLSRSEIEELVIHVAAYAGFPMAMQASRVVTDRFCQIDGVDRLPERSGAEELDDDQRRIRAHDVRKSLTGGRCADDVADDFAAMVDHLGDVGEIAYHWAFGDLWARDELNRRDRSLVVISILTVLSRIDELAFHVPAGLNHGLDRAEIEEIMVQMTIYGGIPRAVEGIRAAKQAFEKIDARNSNK
;
A
#
# COMPACT_ATOMS: atom_id res chain seq x y z
N MET A 1 -22.36 -9.15 1.62
CA MET A 1 -22.66 -7.77 2.07
C MET A 1 -24.10 -7.76 2.54
N GLU A 2 -24.37 -7.26 3.75
CA GLU A 2 -25.75 -6.96 4.14
C GLU A 2 -26.33 -5.93 3.17
N ASN A 3 -27.62 -6.05 2.84
CA ASN A 3 -28.29 -5.12 1.94
C ASN A 3 -28.47 -3.77 2.65
N ARG A 4 -27.59 -2.81 2.36
CA ARG A 4 -27.73 -1.43 2.83
C ARG A 4 -28.72 -0.65 1.98
N THR A 5 -29.54 0.15 2.63
CA THR A 5 -30.37 1.18 2.00
C THR A 5 -29.47 2.30 1.44
N TYR A 6 -30.05 3.15 0.59
CA TYR A 6 -29.35 4.35 0.12
C TYR A 6 -28.95 5.27 1.28
N GLU A 7 -29.86 5.48 2.23
CA GLU A 7 -29.65 6.39 3.37
C GLU A 7 -28.50 5.93 4.27
N GLU A 8 -28.42 4.63 4.57
CA GLU A 8 -27.31 4.06 5.34
C GLU A 8 -25.96 4.25 4.63
N ARG A 9 -25.89 3.99 3.32
CA ARG A 9 -24.66 4.24 2.54
C ARG A 9 -24.30 5.72 2.51
N HIS A 10 -25.29 6.58 2.34
CA HIS A 10 -25.08 8.02 2.25
C HIS A 10 -24.58 8.60 3.58
N ASN A 11 -25.17 8.20 4.70
CA ASN A 11 -24.74 8.63 6.03
C ASN A 11 -23.31 8.17 6.33
N ALA A 12 -22.98 6.91 6.01
CA ALA A 12 -21.60 6.42 6.11
C ALA A 12 -20.63 7.23 5.23
N ALA A 13 -21.04 7.62 4.03
CA ALA A 13 -20.23 8.48 3.15
C ALA A 13 -19.95 9.85 3.77
N LEU A 14 -20.94 10.46 4.45
CA LEU A 14 -20.77 11.74 5.14
C LEU A 14 -19.77 11.65 6.30
N GLU A 15 -19.81 10.57 7.08
CA GLU A 15 -18.83 10.31 8.16
C GLU A 15 -17.41 10.15 7.62
N ILE A 16 -17.26 9.42 6.51
CA ILE A 16 -15.96 9.26 5.85
C ILE A 16 -15.47 10.60 5.27
N PHE A 17 -16.35 11.38 4.65
CA PHE A 17 -16.01 12.69 4.12
C PHE A 17 -15.53 13.64 5.21
N ASP A 18 -16.22 13.69 6.35
CA ASP A 18 -15.80 14.50 7.48
C ASP A 18 -14.41 14.08 7.99
N ALA A 19 -14.17 12.77 8.11
CA ALA A 19 -12.86 12.24 8.49
C ALA A 19 -11.74 12.59 7.50
N PHE A 20 -12.01 12.55 6.19
CA PHE A 20 -11.05 12.99 5.17
C PHE A 20 -10.65 14.45 5.36
N MET A 21 -11.59 15.27 5.84
CA MET A 21 -11.40 16.69 6.12
C MET A 21 -10.96 16.97 7.57
N GLY A 22 -10.56 15.95 8.34
CA GLY A 22 -10.00 16.10 9.68
C GLY A 22 -11.04 16.16 10.80
N GLY A 23 -12.30 15.78 10.55
CA GLY A 23 -13.35 15.70 11.58
C GLY A 23 -13.90 17.05 12.03
N THR A 24 -13.88 18.06 11.14
CA THR A 24 -14.26 19.45 11.46
C THR A 24 -15.32 20.02 10.53
N VAL A 25 -15.92 19.20 9.66
CA VAL A 25 -16.90 19.65 8.68
C VAL A 25 -18.26 19.83 9.34
N ALA A 26 -18.65 21.09 9.54
CA ALA A 26 -19.93 21.43 10.16
C ALA A 26 -21.16 20.97 9.34
N GLU A 27 -21.08 20.96 8.02
CA GLU A 27 -22.18 20.58 7.11
C GLU A 27 -21.71 19.62 6.01
N PRO A 28 -21.43 18.34 6.30
CA PRO A 28 -20.89 17.40 5.32
C PRO A 28 -21.85 17.19 4.13
N GLU A 29 -23.16 17.24 4.38
CA GLU A 29 -24.19 17.14 3.34
C GLU A 29 -24.08 18.29 2.30
N ARG A 30 -23.67 19.48 2.73
CA ARG A 30 -23.45 20.60 1.80
C ARG A 30 -22.29 20.30 0.86
N GLY A 31 -21.22 19.67 1.36
CA GLY A 31 -20.10 19.18 0.57
C GLY A 31 -20.55 18.12 -0.45
N ALA A 32 -21.30 17.12 -0.01
CA ALA A 32 -21.86 16.08 -0.88
C ALA A 32 -22.71 16.67 -2.02
N ARG A 33 -23.62 17.60 -1.70
CA ARG A 33 -24.43 18.30 -2.71
C ARG A 33 -23.57 19.11 -3.69
N ALA A 34 -22.53 19.77 -3.22
CA ALA A 34 -21.63 20.53 -4.07
C ALA A 34 -20.88 19.62 -5.06
N PHE A 35 -20.34 18.50 -4.59
CA PHE A 35 -19.68 17.49 -5.43
C PHE A 35 -20.64 16.93 -6.49
N ARG A 36 -21.86 16.55 -6.11
CA ARG A 36 -22.89 16.08 -7.06
C ARG A 36 -23.22 17.14 -8.11
N ARG A 37 -23.34 18.41 -7.71
CA ARG A 37 -23.62 19.50 -8.65
C ARG A 37 -22.46 19.74 -9.62
N GLN A 38 -21.22 19.65 -9.12
CA GLN A 38 -20.02 19.92 -9.92
C GLN A 38 -19.68 18.77 -10.89
N HIS A 39 -19.88 17.52 -10.46
CA HIS A 39 -19.44 16.33 -11.19
C HIS A 39 -20.59 15.42 -11.68
N GLY A 40 -21.85 15.82 -11.46
CA GLY A 40 -23.02 15.03 -11.84
C GLY A 40 -23.03 13.64 -11.20
N ALA A 41 -23.36 12.62 -11.99
CA ALA A 41 -23.42 11.23 -11.54
C ALA A 41 -22.08 10.74 -10.94
N LEU A 42 -20.95 11.21 -11.47
CA LEU A 42 -19.62 10.86 -10.94
C LEU A 42 -19.44 11.35 -9.50
N GLY A 43 -19.92 12.57 -9.21
CA GLY A 43 -19.92 13.11 -7.85
C GLY A 43 -20.81 12.31 -6.90
N SER A 44 -21.94 11.79 -7.38
CA SER A 44 -22.79 10.90 -6.58
C SER A 44 -22.07 9.59 -6.27
N PHE A 45 -21.42 8.97 -7.26
CA PHE A 45 -20.66 7.73 -7.05
C PHE A 45 -19.47 7.92 -6.11
N ALA A 46 -18.78 9.08 -6.16
CA ALA A 46 -17.70 9.39 -5.24
C ALA A 46 -18.16 9.37 -3.77
N PHE A 47 -19.35 9.89 -3.46
CA PHE A 47 -19.89 9.77 -2.11
C PHE A 47 -20.42 8.37 -1.85
N ASP A 48 -21.43 7.94 -2.60
CA ASP A 48 -22.21 6.77 -2.21
C ASP A 48 -21.43 5.45 -2.35
N VAL A 49 -20.58 5.35 -3.37
CA VAL A 49 -19.81 4.13 -3.66
C VAL A 49 -18.43 4.21 -3.03
N VAL A 50 -17.64 5.26 -3.33
CA VAL A 50 -16.26 5.30 -2.83
C VAL A 50 -16.24 5.47 -1.31
N MET A 51 -16.90 6.50 -0.79
CA MET A 51 -16.91 6.76 0.65
C MET A 51 -17.87 5.81 1.39
N GLY A 52 -19.10 5.67 0.89
CA GLY A 52 -20.16 4.88 1.53
C GLY A 52 -20.00 3.37 1.38
N ASP A 53 -19.59 2.87 0.20
CA ASP A 53 -19.48 1.42 -0.01
C ASP A 53 -18.10 0.83 0.29
N VAL A 54 -17.03 1.56 -0.01
CA VAL A 54 -15.67 1.03 0.07
C VAL A 54 -14.95 1.49 1.33
N TRP A 55 -14.85 2.79 1.59
CA TRP A 55 -14.12 3.31 2.74
C TRP A 55 -14.79 3.06 4.09
N SER A 56 -16.12 2.90 4.13
CA SER A 56 -16.86 2.64 5.38
C SER A 56 -16.77 1.19 5.87
N ARG A 57 -16.10 0.29 5.13
CA ARG A 57 -16.07 -1.14 5.43
C ARG A 57 -15.18 -1.42 6.65
N PRO A 58 -15.68 -2.14 7.68
CA PRO A 58 -14.98 -2.29 8.96
C PRO A 58 -13.82 -3.30 8.94
N GLN A 59 -13.68 -4.10 7.87
CA GLN A 59 -12.67 -5.16 7.78
C GLN A 59 -11.22 -4.63 7.69
N LEU A 60 -11.04 -3.36 7.32
CA LEU A 60 -9.73 -2.73 7.25
C LEU A 60 -9.80 -1.29 7.78
N SER A 61 -8.82 -0.92 8.60
CA SER A 61 -8.76 0.41 9.20
C SER A 61 -8.62 1.52 8.15
N ARG A 62 -9.11 2.73 8.45
CA ARG A 62 -8.91 3.90 7.56
C ARG A 62 -7.44 4.24 7.34
N ARG A 63 -6.60 3.99 8.35
CA ARG A 63 -5.14 4.16 8.29
C ARG A 63 -4.53 3.24 7.23
N ASP A 64 -4.90 1.97 7.24
CA ASP A 64 -4.41 0.99 6.26
C ASP A 64 -4.98 1.23 4.86
N ARG A 65 -6.25 1.61 4.74
CA ARG A 65 -6.82 2.06 3.46
C ARG A 65 -6.04 3.22 2.87
N SER A 66 -5.56 4.14 3.71
CA SER A 66 -4.73 5.25 3.26
C SER A 66 -3.36 4.78 2.76
N LEU A 67 -2.71 3.79 3.39
CA LEU A 67 -1.48 3.18 2.84
C LEU A 67 -1.72 2.57 1.45
N ILE A 68 -2.83 1.83 1.27
CA ILE A 68 -3.20 1.25 -0.03
C ILE A 68 -3.36 2.36 -1.07
N VAL A 69 -4.15 3.38 -0.76
CA VAL A 69 -4.48 4.43 -1.72
C VAL A 69 -3.26 5.27 -2.08
N ILE A 70 -2.46 5.70 -1.10
CA ILE A 70 -1.24 6.49 -1.35
C ILE A 70 -0.25 5.68 -2.19
N SER A 71 -0.04 4.39 -1.89
CA SER A 71 0.87 3.53 -2.67
C SER A 71 0.40 3.36 -4.11
N VAL A 72 -0.90 3.18 -4.33
CA VAL A 72 -1.49 3.09 -5.67
C VAL A 72 -1.32 4.40 -6.45
N LEU A 73 -1.70 5.53 -5.86
CA LEU A 73 -1.65 6.83 -6.53
C LEU A 73 -0.21 7.25 -6.87
N ALA A 74 0.73 6.98 -5.96
CA ALA A 74 2.16 7.17 -6.20
C ALA A 74 2.68 6.28 -7.34
N THR A 75 2.22 5.02 -7.40
CA THR A 75 2.62 4.05 -8.43
C THR A 75 2.13 4.43 -9.82
N ILE A 76 0.91 4.96 -9.95
CA ILE A 76 0.31 5.32 -11.25
C ILE A 76 0.56 6.77 -11.66
N GLY A 77 1.23 7.56 -10.83
CA GLY A 77 1.54 8.98 -11.11
C GLY A 77 0.34 9.91 -11.04
N SER A 78 -0.68 9.58 -10.24
CA SER A 78 -1.86 10.43 -10.05
C SER A 78 -1.56 11.52 -9.02
N THR A 79 -0.86 12.58 -9.44
CA THR A 79 -0.22 13.55 -8.55
C THR A 79 -1.21 14.43 -7.77
N GLU A 80 -2.33 14.84 -8.38
CA GLU A 80 -3.34 15.67 -7.70
C GLU A 80 -4.02 14.89 -6.57
N GLU A 81 -4.46 13.67 -6.87
CA GLU A 81 -5.05 12.76 -5.89
C GLU A 81 -4.04 12.33 -4.83
N LEU A 82 -2.77 12.10 -5.20
CA LEU A 82 -1.71 11.79 -4.23
C LEU A 82 -1.51 12.93 -3.23
N SER A 83 -1.55 14.19 -3.69
CA SER A 83 -1.46 15.35 -2.80
C SER A 83 -2.63 15.39 -1.82
N LEU A 84 -3.86 15.20 -2.30
CA LEU A 84 -5.05 15.13 -1.45
C LEU A 84 -4.94 13.97 -0.45
N HIS A 85 -4.62 12.77 -0.93
CA HIS A 85 -4.59 11.56 -0.11
C HIS A 85 -3.40 11.52 0.86
N THR A 86 -2.35 12.31 0.63
CA THR A 86 -1.30 12.55 1.62
C THR A 86 -1.87 13.22 2.87
N GLN A 87 -2.73 14.25 2.71
CA GLN A 87 -3.45 14.85 3.84
C GLN A 87 -4.42 13.87 4.49
N VAL A 88 -5.23 13.18 3.68
CA VAL A 88 -6.22 12.20 4.17
C VAL A 88 -5.53 11.12 4.98
N GLY A 89 -4.34 10.68 4.55
CA GLY A 89 -3.50 9.73 5.29
C GLY A 89 -3.16 10.23 6.69
N LEU A 90 -2.68 11.47 6.81
CA LEU A 90 -2.40 12.10 8.11
C LEU A 90 -3.66 12.17 8.98
N ASN A 91 -4.80 12.58 8.40
CA ASN A 91 -6.08 12.68 9.11
C ASN A 91 -6.58 11.30 9.58
N ASN A 92 -6.26 10.24 8.84
CA ASN A 92 -6.56 8.85 9.19
C ASN A 92 -5.54 8.22 10.14
N GLY A 93 -4.52 8.97 10.59
CA GLY A 93 -3.56 8.54 11.59
C GLY A 93 -2.24 8.00 11.05
N LEU A 94 -1.93 8.16 9.75
CA LEU A 94 -0.58 7.92 9.25
C LEU A 94 0.38 8.99 9.76
N SER A 95 1.61 8.60 10.05
CA SER A 95 2.70 9.52 10.26
C SER A 95 3.34 9.96 8.94
N ARG A 96 4.10 11.06 8.97
CA ARG A 96 4.90 11.48 7.81
C ARG A 96 5.95 10.44 7.43
N SER A 97 6.59 9.83 8.42
CA SER A 97 7.63 8.83 8.18
C SER A 97 7.04 7.58 7.52
N GLU A 98 5.82 7.17 7.87
CA GLU A 98 5.15 6.03 7.20
C GLU A 98 4.85 6.34 5.73
N ILE A 99 4.40 7.56 5.41
CA ILE A 99 4.13 7.99 4.03
C ILE A 99 5.45 8.06 3.23
N GLU A 100 6.51 8.62 3.82
CA GLU A 100 7.83 8.70 3.17
C GLU A 100 8.41 7.30 2.93
N GLU A 101 8.30 6.39 3.90
CA GLU A 101 8.78 5.01 3.80
C GLU A 101 8.01 4.18 2.76
N LEU A 102 6.70 4.44 2.62
CA LEU A 102 5.90 3.88 1.53
C LEU A 102 6.42 4.34 0.16
N VAL A 103 6.78 5.62 -0.01
CA VAL A 103 7.33 6.15 -1.28
C VAL A 103 8.63 5.46 -1.64
N ILE A 104 9.45 5.04 -0.67
CA ILE A 104 10.66 4.26 -0.93
C ILE A 104 10.30 2.90 -1.56
N HIS A 105 9.22 2.23 -1.13
CA HIS A 105 8.77 0.97 -1.77
C HIS A 105 8.31 1.17 -3.21
N VAL A 106 7.73 2.33 -3.53
CA VAL A 106 7.41 2.67 -4.93
C VAL A 106 8.68 2.63 -5.79
N ALA A 107 9.86 2.95 -5.24
CA ALA A 107 11.11 2.91 -6.00
C ALA A 107 11.47 1.50 -6.46
N ALA A 108 11.32 0.50 -5.58
CA ALA A 108 11.66 -0.89 -5.90
C ALA A 108 10.62 -1.58 -6.79
N TYR A 109 9.33 -1.28 -6.59
CA TYR A 109 8.25 -2.02 -7.27
C TYR A 109 7.65 -1.30 -8.49
N ALA A 110 7.72 0.04 -8.53
CA ALA A 110 7.25 0.86 -9.65
C ALA A 110 8.37 1.65 -10.34
N GLY A 111 9.59 1.61 -9.79
CA GLY A 111 10.77 2.27 -10.32
C GLY A 111 11.09 3.61 -9.66
N PHE A 112 12.39 3.91 -9.55
CA PHE A 112 12.90 5.16 -8.99
C PHE A 112 12.27 6.45 -9.55
N PRO A 113 12.02 6.60 -10.87
CA PRO A 113 11.40 7.82 -11.39
C PRO A 113 10.01 8.10 -10.79
N MET A 114 9.20 7.05 -10.59
CA MET A 114 7.88 7.17 -9.98
C MET A 114 7.97 7.56 -8.51
N ALA A 115 8.88 6.94 -7.76
CA ALA A 115 9.15 7.33 -6.36
C ALA A 115 9.62 8.78 -6.23
N MET A 116 10.50 9.24 -7.13
CA MET A 116 10.96 10.63 -7.14
C MET A 116 9.84 11.62 -7.46
N GLN A 117 8.91 11.26 -8.37
CA GLN A 117 7.73 12.10 -8.61
C GLN A 117 6.83 12.16 -7.37
N ALA A 118 6.51 10.99 -6.79
CA ALA A 118 5.68 10.90 -5.59
C ALA A 118 6.29 11.66 -4.40
N SER A 119 7.61 11.54 -4.19
CA SER A 119 8.33 12.24 -3.13
C SER A 119 8.19 13.76 -3.21
N ARG A 120 8.23 14.33 -4.43
CA ARG A 120 8.02 15.78 -4.64
C ARG A 120 6.60 16.18 -4.24
N VAL A 121 5.59 15.47 -4.72
CA VAL A 121 4.18 15.74 -4.39
C VAL A 121 3.92 15.67 -2.89
N VAL A 122 4.42 14.63 -2.21
CA VAL A 122 4.30 14.45 -0.76
C VAL A 122 5.00 15.59 -0.01
N THR A 123 6.20 15.96 -0.45
CA THR A 123 6.98 17.05 0.15
C THR A 123 6.26 18.39 -0.01
N ASP A 124 5.79 18.71 -1.21
CA ASP A 124 5.03 19.93 -1.49
C ASP A 124 3.76 19.97 -0.63
N ARG A 125 3.08 18.83 -0.47
CA ARG A 125 1.90 18.76 0.38
C ARG A 125 2.23 19.00 1.86
N PHE A 126 3.31 18.41 2.38
CA PHE A 126 3.74 18.69 3.76
C PHE A 126 4.12 20.15 3.97
N CYS A 127 4.82 20.78 3.01
CA CYS A 127 5.11 22.21 3.02
C CYS A 127 3.82 23.05 3.10
N GLN A 128 2.82 22.73 2.28
CA GLN A 128 1.52 23.41 2.31
C GLN A 128 0.80 23.26 3.66
N ILE A 129 0.87 22.08 4.27
CA ILE A 129 0.26 21.80 5.57
C ILE A 129 0.91 22.65 6.67
N ASP A 130 2.24 22.77 6.63
CA ASP A 130 3.01 23.51 7.64
C ASP A 130 3.08 25.02 7.37
N GLY A 131 2.69 25.46 6.17
CA GLY A 131 2.83 26.86 5.74
C GLY A 131 4.30 27.28 5.59
N VAL A 132 5.17 26.38 5.14
CA VAL A 132 6.62 26.62 4.95
C VAL A 132 7.02 26.41 3.50
N ASP A 133 8.07 27.09 3.05
CA ASP A 133 8.61 26.91 1.69
C ASP A 133 9.44 25.62 1.56
N ARG A 134 10.02 25.13 2.67
CA ARG A 134 10.90 23.96 2.68
C ARG A 134 10.79 23.23 4.01
N LEU A 135 10.73 21.90 3.95
CA LEU A 135 10.82 21.02 5.13
C LEU A 135 12.26 21.00 5.71
N PRO A 136 12.42 20.62 6.99
CA PRO A 136 13.73 20.31 7.55
C PRO A 136 14.51 19.26 6.74
N GLU A 137 15.83 19.26 6.89
CA GLU A 137 16.70 18.28 6.23
C GLU A 137 16.37 16.85 6.69
N ARG A 138 16.31 15.92 5.73
CA ARG A 138 16.11 14.49 5.97
C ARG A 138 17.46 13.80 6.12
N SER A 139 17.56 12.83 7.02
CA SER A 139 18.74 11.96 7.10
C SER A 139 18.87 11.11 5.84
N GLY A 140 20.10 10.90 5.39
CA GLY A 140 20.42 9.93 4.35
C GLY A 140 20.19 8.48 4.82
N ALA A 141 20.24 7.54 3.87
CA ALA A 141 20.27 6.13 4.21
C ALA A 141 21.54 5.78 5.01
N GLU A 142 21.45 4.73 5.83
CA GLU A 142 22.61 4.18 6.53
C GLU A 142 23.65 3.68 5.51
N GLU A 143 24.93 3.96 5.76
CA GLU A 143 26.03 3.50 4.93
C GLU A 143 26.44 2.10 5.37
N LEU A 144 26.01 1.09 4.60
CA LEU A 144 26.28 -0.33 4.84
C LEU A 144 27.20 -0.92 3.78
N ASP A 145 28.08 -1.83 4.20
CA ASP A 145 28.77 -2.72 3.28
C ASP A 145 27.87 -3.89 2.81
N ASP A 146 28.33 -4.62 1.81
CA ASP A 146 27.54 -5.70 1.20
C ASP A 146 27.30 -6.87 2.16
N ASP A 147 28.19 -7.13 3.11
CA ASP A 147 28.03 -8.22 4.07
C ASP A 147 26.95 -7.87 5.10
N GLN A 148 26.95 -6.62 5.58
CA GLN A 148 25.88 -6.09 6.44
C GLN A 148 24.52 -6.11 5.71
N ARG A 149 24.47 -5.70 4.44
CA ARG A 149 23.25 -5.77 3.62
C ARG A 149 22.77 -7.20 3.43
N ARG A 150 23.67 -8.14 3.15
CA ARG A 150 23.32 -9.57 2.99
C ARG A 150 22.73 -10.15 4.27
N ILE A 151 23.28 -9.82 5.43
CA ILE A 151 22.75 -10.26 6.73
C ILE A 151 21.31 -9.74 6.93
N ARG A 152 21.07 -8.46 6.68
CA ARG A 152 19.73 -7.86 6.78
C ARG A 152 18.76 -8.47 5.76
N ALA A 153 19.20 -8.62 4.51
CA ALA A 153 18.42 -9.22 3.45
C ALA A 153 17.97 -10.64 3.79
N HIS A 154 18.87 -11.43 4.37
CA HIS A 154 18.58 -12.77 4.81
C HIS A 154 17.51 -12.82 5.92
N ASP A 155 17.58 -11.93 6.92
CA ASP A 155 16.54 -11.78 7.94
C ASP A 155 15.17 -11.45 7.32
N VAL A 156 15.15 -10.47 6.42
CA VAL A 156 13.94 -10.09 5.65
C VAL A 156 13.39 -11.26 4.87
N ARG A 157 14.24 -12.04 4.19
CA ARG A 157 13.81 -13.18 3.38
C ARG A 157 13.32 -14.34 4.23
N LYS A 158 13.91 -14.57 5.41
CA LYS A 158 13.39 -15.54 6.39
C LYS A 158 11.96 -15.18 6.79
N SER A 159 11.67 -13.91 7.10
CA SER A 159 10.31 -13.49 7.44
C SER A 159 9.34 -13.58 6.24
N LEU A 160 9.73 -13.06 5.07
CA LEU A 160 8.90 -13.09 3.84
C LEU A 160 8.55 -14.51 3.42
N THR A 161 9.51 -15.43 3.49
CA THR A 161 9.33 -16.82 3.06
C THR A 161 8.78 -17.71 4.17
N GLY A 162 8.60 -17.22 5.39
CA GLY A 162 8.21 -18.05 6.55
C GLY A 162 9.22 -19.18 6.77
N GLY A 163 10.52 -18.85 6.70
CA GLY A 163 11.64 -19.76 6.91
C GLY A 163 11.89 -20.76 5.78
N ARG A 164 11.46 -20.49 4.54
CA ARG A 164 11.64 -21.41 3.40
C ARG A 164 12.80 -21.05 2.46
N CYS A 165 13.45 -19.91 2.68
CA CYS A 165 14.75 -19.63 2.06
C CYS A 165 15.84 -20.56 2.64
N ALA A 166 17.05 -20.50 2.08
CA ALA A 166 18.19 -21.22 2.66
C ALA A 166 18.46 -20.75 4.10
N ASP A 167 19.14 -21.59 4.90
CA ASP A 167 19.41 -21.28 6.32
C ASP A 167 20.62 -20.37 6.52
N ASP A 168 21.60 -20.45 5.62
CA ASP A 168 22.83 -19.66 5.61
C ASP A 168 22.72 -18.44 4.67
N VAL A 169 23.38 -17.35 5.05
CA VAL A 169 23.34 -16.06 4.31
C VAL A 169 23.96 -16.20 2.92
N ALA A 170 25.09 -16.89 2.80
CA ALA A 170 25.80 -17.03 1.53
C ALA A 170 25.02 -17.92 0.55
N ASP A 171 24.43 -19.01 1.05
CA ASP A 171 23.60 -19.90 0.23
C ASP A 171 22.30 -19.22 -0.24
N ASP A 172 21.65 -18.43 0.62
CA ASP A 172 20.43 -17.69 0.24
C ASP A 172 20.72 -16.59 -0.79
N PHE A 173 21.86 -15.90 -0.65
CA PHE A 173 22.35 -14.94 -1.64
C PHE A 173 22.67 -15.64 -2.97
N ALA A 174 23.46 -16.71 -2.94
CA ALA A 174 23.84 -17.47 -4.13
C ALA A 174 22.61 -18.00 -4.88
N ALA A 175 21.62 -18.55 -4.17
CA ALA A 175 20.38 -19.04 -4.77
C ALA A 175 19.61 -17.93 -5.51
N MET A 176 19.64 -16.70 -5.01
CA MET A 176 19.01 -15.55 -5.68
C MET A 176 19.76 -15.12 -6.93
N VAL A 177 21.09 -15.05 -6.85
CA VAL A 177 21.94 -14.70 -7.99
C VAL A 177 21.88 -15.78 -9.07
N ASP A 178 21.88 -17.06 -8.70
CA ASP A 178 21.73 -18.17 -9.65
C ASP A 178 20.39 -18.13 -10.38
N HIS A 179 19.32 -17.70 -9.70
CA HIS A 179 17.98 -17.65 -10.28
C HIS A 179 17.74 -16.41 -11.15
N LEU A 180 18.28 -15.24 -10.74
CA LEU A 180 17.93 -13.93 -11.32
C LEU A 180 19.13 -13.14 -11.88
N GLY A 181 20.35 -13.64 -11.76
CA GLY A 181 21.59 -12.94 -12.14
C GLY A 181 21.78 -11.64 -11.36
N ASP A 182 22.32 -10.62 -12.03
CA ASP A 182 22.57 -9.29 -11.46
C ASP A 182 21.31 -8.62 -10.89
N VAL A 183 20.11 -8.97 -11.42
CA VAL A 183 18.84 -8.50 -10.84
C VAL A 183 18.64 -9.09 -9.45
N GLY A 184 18.99 -10.37 -9.26
CA GLY A 184 18.97 -11.04 -7.96
C GLY A 184 19.96 -10.41 -6.99
N GLU A 185 21.17 -10.08 -7.44
CA GLU A 185 22.18 -9.41 -6.62
C GLU A 185 21.69 -8.03 -6.14
N ILE A 186 21.24 -7.18 -7.05
CA ILE A 186 20.70 -5.84 -6.71
C ILE A 186 19.48 -5.97 -5.79
N ALA A 187 18.57 -6.91 -6.06
CA ALA A 187 17.42 -7.13 -5.19
C ALA A 187 17.84 -7.59 -3.79
N TYR A 188 18.85 -8.47 -3.69
CA TYR A 188 19.36 -8.93 -2.40
C TYR A 188 19.95 -7.79 -1.59
N HIS A 189 20.87 -7.02 -2.17
CA HIS A 189 21.54 -5.93 -1.47
C HIS A 189 20.61 -4.76 -1.18
N TRP A 190 19.94 -4.23 -2.20
CA TRP A 190 19.19 -2.99 -2.08
C TRP A 190 17.74 -3.22 -1.67
N ALA A 191 17.00 -4.10 -2.36
CA ALA A 191 15.59 -4.29 -2.04
C ALA A 191 15.42 -4.94 -0.66
N PHE A 192 16.09 -6.06 -0.41
CA PHE A 192 15.96 -6.78 0.87
C PHE A 192 16.89 -6.21 1.96
N GLY A 193 18.15 -5.90 1.62
CA GLY A 193 19.18 -5.51 2.59
C GLY A 193 19.12 -4.04 3.05
N ASP A 194 18.69 -3.13 2.19
CA ASP A 194 18.46 -1.73 2.55
C ASP A 194 16.95 -1.46 2.74
N LEU A 195 16.19 -1.45 1.64
CA LEU A 195 14.83 -0.92 1.60
C LEU A 195 13.89 -1.64 2.55
N TRP A 196 13.76 -2.96 2.43
CA TRP A 196 12.89 -3.72 3.31
C TRP A 196 13.46 -3.75 4.74
N ALA A 197 14.77 -3.68 4.94
CA ALA A 197 15.41 -3.78 6.25
C ALA A 197 15.13 -2.61 7.21
N ARG A 198 14.57 -1.52 6.71
CA ARG A 198 14.25 -0.29 7.45
C ARG A 198 13.12 -0.50 8.48
N ASP A 199 13.10 0.33 9.52
CA ASP A 199 12.20 0.16 10.70
C ASP A 199 11.02 1.16 10.73
N GLU A 200 11.03 2.19 9.88
CA GLU A 200 10.04 3.27 9.90
C GLU A 200 8.62 2.82 9.49
N LEU A 201 8.51 1.68 8.80
CA LEU A 201 7.26 1.00 8.49
C LEU A 201 7.42 -0.49 8.81
N ASN A 202 6.50 -1.05 9.59
CA ASN A 202 6.60 -2.45 10.00
C ASN A 202 6.38 -3.42 8.81
N ARG A 203 6.83 -4.68 8.97
CA ARG A 203 6.76 -5.73 7.93
C ARG A 203 5.35 -5.99 7.39
N ARG A 204 4.33 -5.92 8.26
CA ARG A 204 2.92 -6.12 7.90
C ARG A 204 2.48 -5.05 6.91
N ASP A 205 2.77 -3.79 7.22
CA ASP A 205 2.39 -2.64 6.41
C ASP A 205 3.18 -2.56 5.10
N ARG A 206 4.47 -2.93 5.12
CA ARG A 206 5.27 -3.07 3.90
C ARG A 206 4.66 -4.09 2.94
N SER A 207 4.22 -5.25 3.46
CA SER A 207 3.52 -6.25 2.63
C SER A 207 2.20 -5.72 2.08
N LEU A 208 1.42 -4.98 2.88
CA LEU A 208 0.17 -4.36 2.42
C LEU A 208 0.41 -3.36 1.28
N VAL A 209 1.43 -2.51 1.39
CA VAL A 209 1.87 -1.59 0.33
C VAL A 209 2.27 -2.35 -0.92
N VAL A 210 3.14 -3.37 -0.80
CA VAL A 210 3.66 -4.10 -1.95
C VAL A 210 2.56 -4.88 -2.68
N ILE A 211 1.66 -5.56 -1.96
CA ILE A 211 0.49 -6.22 -2.56
C ILE A 211 -0.35 -5.20 -3.35
N SER A 212 -0.53 -3.99 -2.81
CA SER A 212 -1.27 -2.92 -3.49
C SER A 212 -0.59 -2.46 -4.78
N ILE A 213 0.73 -2.23 -4.76
CA ILE A 213 1.52 -1.83 -5.92
C ILE A 213 1.48 -2.92 -7.00
N LEU A 214 1.75 -4.17 -6.64
CA LEU A 214 1.75 -5.29 -7.58
C LEU A 214 0.37 -5.52 -8.21
N THR A 215 -0.70 -5.30 -7.45
CA THR A 215 -2.07 -5.38 -7.96
C THR A 215 -2.34 -4.28 -8.99
N VAL A 216 -2.02 -3.01 -8.71
CA VAL A 216 -2.28 -1.93 -9.68
C VAL A 216 -1.39 -2.01 -10.93
N LEU A 217 -0.22 -2.64 -10.82
CA LEU A 217 0.65 -2.93 -11.96
C LEU A 217 0.32 -4.24 -12.70
N SER A 218 -0.70 -5.00 -12.25
CA SER A 218 -1.07 -6.32 -12.78
C SER A 218 0.13 -7.30 -12.85
N ARG A 219 1.01 -7.28 -11.84
CA ARG A 219 2.16 -8.19 -11.72
C ARG A 219 1.76 -9.44 -10.95
N ILE A 220 0.97 -10.29 -11.60
CA ILE A 220 0.29 -11.43 -10.95
C ILE A 220 1.26 -12.49 -10.41
N ASP A 221 2.37 -12.75 -11.10
CA ASP A 221 3.37 -13.74 -10.65
C ASP A 221 4.06 -13.28 -9.35
N GLU A 222 4.45 -12.01 -9.28
CA GLU A 222 5.00 -11.40 -8.07
C GLU A 222 3.95 -11.31 -6.95
N LEU A 223 2.70 -10.97 -7.30
CA LEU A 223 1.59 -10.94 -6.35
C LEU A 223 1.37 -12.32 -5.70
N ALA A 224 1.53 -13.40 -6.46
CA ALA A 224 1.41 -14.76 -5.96
C ALA A 224 2.49 -15.12 -4.93
N PHE A 225 3.66 -14.48 -4.98
CA PHE A 225 4.69 -14.58 -3.93
C PHE A 225 4.35 -13.70 -2.72
N HIS A 226 3.92 -12.45 -2.96
CA HIS A 226 3.70 -11.47 -1.90
C HIS A 226 2.42 -11.70 -1.07
N VAL A 227 1.40 -12.38 -1.59
CA VAL A 227 0.21 -12.74 -0.80
C VAL A 227 0.58 -13.68 0.38
N PRO A 228 1.24 -14.83 0.17
CA PRO A 228 1.76 -15.64 1.27
C PRO A 228 2.73 -14.88 2.20
N ALA A 229 3.56 -14.00 1.65
CA ALA A 229 4.50 -13.20 2.43
C ALA A 229 3.76 -12.19 3.35
N GLY A 230 2.66 -11.62 2.87
CA GLY A 230 1.75 -10.82 3.67
C GLY A 230 1.20 -11.57 4.87
N LEU A 231 0.74 -12.81 4.66
CA LEU A 231 0.27 -13.67 5.74
C LEU A 231 1.38 -13.99 6.76
N ASN A 232 2.60 -14.25 6.30
CA ASN A 232 3.75 -14.47 7.20
C ASN A 232 4.09 -13.23 8.04
N HIS A 233 3.84 -12.03 7.51
CA HIS A 233 4.03 -10.77 8.22
C HIS A 233 2.83 -10.35 9.08
N GLY A 234 1.77 -11.16 9.14
CA GLY A 234 0.62 -10.94 10.02
C GLY A 234 -0.57 -10.23 9.39
N LEU A 235 -0.61 -10.06 8.05
CA LEU A 235 -1.87 -9.78 7.38
C LEU A 235 -2.79 -11.00 7.50
N ASP A 236 -4.09 -10.77 7.64
CA ASP A 236 -5.09 -11.83 7.48
C ASP A 236 -5.66 -11.88 6.05
N ARG A 237 -6.43 -12.93 5.76
CA ARG A 237 -7.06 -13.10 4.44
C ARG A 237 -8.06 -11.99 4.14
N ALA A 238 -8.84 -11.55 5.12
CA ALA A 238 -9.84 -10.52 4.93
C ALA A 238 -9.18 -9.17 4.60
N GLU A 239 -8.06 -8.84 5.25
CA GLU A 239 -7.27 -7.65 4.94
C GLU A 239 -6.73 -7.69 3.51
N ILE A 240 -6.21 -8.83 3.05
CA ILE A 240 -5.74 -9.00 1.67
C ILE A 240 -6.90 -8.89 0.67
N GLU A 241 -8.07 -9.45 0.97
CA GLU A 241 -9.26 -9.27 0.15
C GLU A 241 -9.72 -7.80 0.11
N GLU A 242 -9.62 -7.07 1.22
CA GLU A 242 -9.94 -5.64 1.29
C GLU A 242 -8.98 -4.76 0.48
N ILE A 243 -7.71 -5.16 0.30
CA ILE A 243 -6.82 -4.50 -0.66
C ILE A 243 -7.44 -4.56 -2.07
N MET A 244 -8.00 -5.71 -2.45
CA MET A 244 -8.64 -5.89 -3.76
C MET A 244 -9.95 -5.10 -3.86
N VAL A 245 -10.72 -5.00 -2.77
CA VAL A 245 -11.91 -4.14 -2.71
C VAL A 245 -11.52 -2.68 -2.94
N GLN A 246 -10.48 -2.18 -2.27
CA GLN A 246 -9.97 -0.83 -2.48
C GLN A 246 -9.52 -0.62 -3.94
N MET A 247 -8.92 -1.65 -4.55
CA MET A 247 -8.47 -1.62 -5.92
C MET A 247 -9.61 -1.48 -6.95
N THR A 248 -10.84 -1.89 -6.62
CA THR A 248 -12.00 -1.70 -7.52
C THR A 248 -12.20 -0.22 -7.89
N ILE A 249 -11.85 0.69 -6.97
CA ILE A 249 -11.95 2.13 -7.15
C ILE A 249 -10.64 2.71 -7.69
N TYR A 250 -9.52 2.44 -7.02
CA TYR A 250 -8.26 3.14 -7.31
C TYR A 250 -7.40 2.50 -8.41
N GLY A 251 -7.58 1.21 -8.69
CA GLY A 251 -6.91 0.51 -9.79
C GLY A 251 -7.84 0.04 -10.91
N GLY A 252 -9.15 0.09 -10.68
CA GLY A 252 -10.20 -0.40 -11.58
C GLY A 252 -10.56 -1.87 -11.35
N ILE A 253 -11.83 -2.19 -11.62
CA ILE A 253 -12.40 -3.54 -11.43
C ILE A 253 -11.57 -4.67 -12.10
N PRO A 254 -11.07 -4.55 -13.35
CA PRO A 254 -10.31 -5.64 -13.96
C PRO A 254 -9.08 -6.06 -13.15
N ARG A 255 -8.30 -5.09 -12.65
CA ARG A 255 -7.11 -5.36 -11.83
C ARG A 255 -7.48 -5.97 -10.47
N ALA A 256 -8.56 -5.48 -9.86
CA ALA A 256 -9.10 -6.07 -8.63
C ALA A 256 -9.53 -7.54 -8.83
N VAL A 257 -10.14 -7.87 -9.98
CA VAL A 257 -10.57 -9.23 -10.33
C VAL A 257 -9.36 -10.16 -10.53
N GLU A 258 -8.32 -9.70 -11.20
CA GLU A 258 -7.07 -10.48 -11.34
C GLU A 258 -6.39 -10.69 -9.99
N GLY A 259 -6.28 -9.64 -9.19
CA GLY A 259 -5.66 -9.69 -7.86
C GLY A 259 -6.38 -10.62 -6.89
N ILE A 260 -7.71 -10.56 -6.80
CA ILE A 260 -8.48 -11.44 -5.89
C ILE A 260 -8.41 -12.90 -6.33
N ARG A 261 -8.33 -13.19 -7.63
CA ARG A 261 -8.13 -14.57 -8.12
C ARG A 261 -6.77 -15.10 -7.71
N ALA A 262 -5.71 -14.31 -7.89
CA ALA A 262 -4.36 -14.68 -7.49
C ALA A 262 -4.26 -14.91 -5.97
N ALA A 263 -4.88 -14.04 -5.17
CA ALA A 263 -4.91 -14.19 -3.72
C ALA A 263 -5.61 -15.48 -3.28
N LYS A 264 -6.79 -15.78 -3.85
CA LYS A 264 -7.53 -17.01 -3.55
C LYS A 264 -6.78 -18.28 -3.96
N GLN A 265 -6.12 -18.28 -5.12
CA GLN A 265 -5.27 -19.39 -5.53
C GLN A 265 -4.09 -19.60 -4.56
N ALA A 266 -3.49 -18.53 -4.05
CA ALA A 266 -2.44 -18.62 -3.03
C ALA A 266 -2.97 -19.20 -1.71
N PHE A 267 -4.16 -18.78 -1.28
CA PHE A 267 -4.84 -19.31 -0.09
C PHE A 267 -5.10 -20.82 -0.22
N GLU A 268 -5.65 -21.26 -1.34
CA GLU A 268 -5.91 -22.68 -1.63
C GLU A 268 -4.62 -23.51 -1.58
N LYS A 269 -3.52 -23.02 -2.15
CA LYS A 269 -2.21 -23.70 -2.10
C LYS A 269 -1.69 -23.82 -0.66
N ILE A 270 -1.88 -22.79 0.17
CA ILE A 270 -1.48 -22.81 1.58
C ILE A 270 -2.32 -23.83 2.36
N ASP A 271 -3.64 -23.83 2.16
CA ASP A 271 -4.55 -24.76 2.83
C ASP A 271 -4.22 -26.21 2.47
N ALA A 272 -4.06 -26.51 1.17
CA ALA A 272 -3.69 -27.84 0.70
C ALA A 272 -2.37 -28.33 1.30
N ARG A 273 -1.38 -27.44 1.44
CA ARG A 273 -0.10 -27.76 2.07
C ARG A 273 -0.25 -28.04 3.57
N ASN A 274 -1.10 -27.30 4.26
CA ASN A 274 -1.32 -27.47 5.69
C ASN A 274 -2.16 -28.72 6.00
N SER A 275 -3.07 -29.13 5.12
CA SER A 275 -3.83 -30.39 5.26
C SER A 275 -2.99 -31.64 4.99
N ASN A 276 -1.86 -31.50 4.30
CA ASN A 276 -0.92 -32.61 3.99
C ASN A 276 0.23 -32.75 5.01
N LYS A 277 0.23 -31.93 6.07
CA LYS A 277 1.16 -32.01 7.21
C LYS A 277 0.47 -32.68 8.40
#